data_AF-A0A914U198-F1
#
_entry.id   AF-A0A914U198-F1
#
_cell.length_a   1.000
_cell.length_b   1.000
_cell.length_c   1.000
_cell.angle_alpha   90.00
_cell.angle_beta   90.00
_cell.angle_gamma   90.00
#
_symmetry.space_group_name_H-M   'P 1'
#
loop_
_entity.id
_entity.type
_entity.pdbx_description
1 polymer ?
#
loop_
_entity_poly.entity_id
_entity_poly.type
_entity_poly.pdbx_seq_one_letter_code
_entity_poly.pdbx_strand_id
1 'polypeptide(L)'
;MLSQRSATFKQLFEVNMNETILIEAVPDRTLEMAIDFCHGKSFTECSNNDMASLLLFADIWEIVDLKKFIEEQMIQQMTPENVVI
;
A
#
# COMPACT_ATOMS: atom_id res chain seq x y z
N MET A 1 -8.63 1.43 11.53
CA MET A 1 -7.60 0.48 11.04
C MET A 1 -6.51 1.19 10.23
N LEU A 2 -6.83 1.98 9.18
CA LEU A 2 -5.82 2.78 8.47
C LEU A 2 -5.09 3.81 9.37
N SER A 3 -5.83 4.57 10.17
CA SER A 3 -5.26 5.51 11.16
C SER A 3 -4.41 4.86 12.26
N GLN A 4 -4.55 3.54 12.45
CA GLN A 4 -3.75 2.79 13.42
C GLN A 4 -2.46 2.26 12.80
N ARG A 5 -2.39 2.16 11.47
CA ARG A 5 -1.27 1.61 10.71
C ARG A 5 -0.49 2.66 9.93
N SER A 6 -1.03 3.87 9.80
CA SER A 6 -0.41 5.01 9.13
C SER A 6 -0.56 6.28 9.96
N ALA A 7 0.58 6.89 10.28
CA ALA A 7 0.63 8.19 10.95
C ALA A 7 0.07 9.29 10.03
N THR A 8 0.35 9.21 8.73
CA THR A 8 -0.18 10.12 7.71
C THR A 8 -1.71 10.13 7.70
N PHE A 9 -2.34 8.94 7.64
CA PHE A 9 -3.80 8.82 7.69
C PHE A 9 -4.36 9.30 9.02
N LYS A 10 -3.68 9.00 10.14
CA LYS A 10 -4.10 9.50 11.45
C LYS A 10 -4.16 11.02 11.48
N GLN A 11 -3.10 11.69 11.04
CA GLN A 11 -3.07 13.16 10.97
C GLN A 11 -4.11 13.70 9.99
N LEU A 12 -4.29 13.04 8.84
CA LEU A 12 -5.29 13.40 7.84
C LEU A 12 -6.70 13.40 8.44
N PHE A 13 -7.07 12.35 9.20
CA PHE A 13 -8.37 12.25 9.86
C PHE A 13 -8.52 13.20 11.05
N GLU A 14 -7.44 13.54 11.75
CA GLU A 14 -7.47 14.49 12.86
C GLU A 14 -7.62 15.95 12.36
N VAL A 15 -7.07 16.27 11.19
CA VAL A 15 -7.10 17.62 10.60
C VAL A 15 -8.35 17.84 9.74
N ASN A 16 -8.82 16.82 9.02
CA ASN A 16 -10.08 16.91 8.26
C ASN A 16 -11.27 16.48 9.12
N MET A 17 -12.11 17.44 9.51
CA MET A 17 -13.42 17.17 10.14
C MET A 17 -14.52 16.73 9.16
N ASN A 18 -14.16 16.52 7.89
CA ASN A 18 -15.09 16.12 6.83
C ASN A 18 -15.28 14.60 6.83
N GLU A 19 -16.51 14.16 6.55
CA GLU A 19 -16.84 12.72 6.38
C GLU A 19 -16.14 12.10 5.15
N THR A 20 -15.70 12.93 4.21
CA THR A 20 -15.07 12.51 2.94
C THR A 20 -13.68 13.12 2.80
N ILE A 21 -12.70 12.28 2.47
CA ILE A 21 -11.34 12.71 2.14
C ILE A 21 -11.01 12.24 0.73
N LEU A 22 -10.57 13.18 -0.12
CA LEU A 22 -10.12 12.89 -1.46
C LEU A 22 -8.63 12.52 -1.42
N ILE A 23 -8.29 11.38 -2.02
CA ILE A 23 -6.91 10.96 -2.23
C ILE A 23 -6.63 11.07 -3.72
N GLU A 24 -5.84 12.08 -4.11
CA GLU A 24 -5.45 12.28 -5.51
C GLU A 24 -4.19 11.47 -5.85
N ALA A 25 -4.01 11.20 -7.15
CA ALA A 25 -2.82 10.57 -7.70
C ALA A 25 -2.51 9.13 -7.22
N VAL A 26 -3.51 8.42 -6.70
CA VAL A 26 -3.43 6.98 -6.39
C VAL A 26 -4.38 6.21 -7.31
N PRO A 27 -3.93 5.18 -8.04
CA PRO A 27 -4.84 4.33 -8.81
C PRO A 27 -5.86 3.63 -7.90
N ASP A 28 -7.13 3.60 -8.28
CA ASP A 28 -8.23 3.01 -7.48
C ASP A 28 -7.91 1.59 -7.00
N ARG A 29 -7.34 0.76 -7.88
CA ARG A 29 -6.91 -0.61 -7.56
C ARG A 29 -5.85 -0.66 -6.46
N THR A 30 -4.91 0.28 -6.44
CA THR A 30 -3.85 0.34 -5.41
C THR A 30 -4.45 0.69 -4.05
N LEU A 31 -5.38 1.64 -4.03
CA LEU A 31 -6.08 2.03 -2.81
C LEU A 31 -6.94 0.88 -2.27
N GLU A 32 -7.69 0.21 -3.14
CA GLU A 32 -8.51 -0.96 -2.78
C GLU A 32 -7.65 -2.08 -2.17
N MET A 33 -6.54 -2.41 -2.80
CA MET A 33 -5.62 -3.43 -2.29
C MET A 33 -5.01 -3.03 -0.94
N ALA A 34 -4.60 -1.78 -0.75
CA ALA A 34 -4.09 -1.32 0.54
C ALA A 34 -5.15 -1.39 1.65
N ILE A 35 -6.41 -1.09 1.33
CA ILE A 35 -7.55 -1.20 2.26
C ILE A 35 -7.80 -2.67 2.62
N ASP A 36 -7.84 -3.56 1.64
CA ASP A 36 -8.03 -4.98 1.85
C ASP A 36 -6.96 -5.57 2.78
N PHE A 37 -5.72 -5.06 2.68
CA PHE A 37 -4.58 -5.52 3.49
C PHE A 37 -4.78 -5.10 4.94
N CYS A 38 -5.18 -3.84 5.14
CA CYS A 38 -5.48 -3.31 6.45
C CYS A 38 -6.62 -4.09 7.14
N HIS A 39 -7.54 -4.67 6.36
CA HIS A 39 -8.63 -5.53 6.85
C HIS A 39 -8.24 -7.01 6.98
N GLY A 40 -6.99 -7.39 6.66
CA GLY A 40 -6.50 -8.77 6.77
C GLY A 40 -7.02 -9.71 5.69
N LYS A 41 -7.51 -9.18 4.56
CA LYS A 41 -7.83 -10.02 3.40
C LYS A 41 -6.53 -10.46 2.71
N SER A 42 -6.51 -11.71 2.25
CA SER A 42 -5.38 -12.24 1.49
C SER A 42 -5.37 -11.69 0.06
N PHE A 43 -4.16 -11.43 -0.44
CA PHE A 43 -3.89 -11.10 -1.84
C PHE A 43 -3.45 -12.36 -2.56
N THR A 44 -4.21 -12.78 -3.56
CA THR A 44 -3.86 -13.96 -4.36
C THR A 44 -3.29 -13.60 -5.74
N GLU A 45 -3.58 -12.40 -6.25
CA GLU A 45 -3.16 -11.96 -7.59
C GLU A 45 -2.64 -10.52 -7.54
N CYS A 46 -1.35 -10.37 -7.22
CA CYS A 46 -0.65 -9.08 -7.25
C CYS A 46 0.37 -9.13 -8.39
N SER A 47 0.17 -8.33 -9.45
CA SER A 47 1.14 -8.24 -10.54
C SER A 47 2.37 -7.42 -10.12
N ASN A 48 3.48 -7.53 -10.86
CA ASN A 48 4.68 -6.70 -10.60
C ASN A 48 4.37 -5.19 -10.61
N ASN A 49 3.44 -4.74 -11.48
CA ASN A 49 3.01 -3.34 -11.54
C ASN A 49 2.16 -2.95 -10.31
N ASP A 50 1.32 -3.86 -9.83
CA ASP A 50 0.55 -3.65 -8.60
C ASP A 50 1.49 -3.58 -7.38
N MET A 51 2.50 -4.45 -7.32
CA MET A 51 3.53 -4.43 -6.26
C MET A 51 4.30 -3.11 -6.25
N ALA A 52 4.75 -2.63 -7.42
CA ALA A 52 5.44 -1.33 -7.51
C ALA A 52 4.54 -0.16 -7.05
N SER A 53 3.27 -0.17 -7.47
CA SER A 53 2.31 0.88 -7.08
C SER A 53 1.97 0.83 -5.59
N LEU A 54 1.80 -0.37 -5.03
CA LEU A 54 1.56 -0.59 -3.60
C LEU A 54 2.76 -0.21 -2.75
N LEU A 55 3.98 -0.50 -3.23
CA LEU A 55 5.20 -0.09 -2.54
C LEU A 55 5.31 1.43 -2.45
N LEU A 56 5.07 2.13 -3.57
CA LEU A 56 5.04 3.59 -3.60
C LEU A 56 3.94 4.15 -2.68
N PHE A 57 2.74 3.56 -2.71
CA PHE A 57 1.65 3.96 -1.83
C PHE A 57 2.01 3.77 -0.35
N ALA A 58 2.56 2.62 0.01
CA ALA A 58 2.96 2.33 1.39
C ALA A 58 4.04 3.29 1.89
N ASP A 59 4.94 3.74 1.01
CA ASP A 59 5.97 4.73 1.34
C ASP A 59 5.38 6.12 1.55
N ILE A 60 4.52 6.60 0.63
CA ILE A 60 3.86 7.92 0.71
C ILE A 60 2.96 8.02 1.95
N TRP A 61 2.22 6.94 2.25
CA TRP A 61 1.24 6.91 3.34
C TRP A 61 1.80 6.30 4.62
N GLU A 62 3.10 6.04 4.69
CA GLU A 62 3.80 5.53 5.89
C GLU A 62 3.16 4.25 6.49
N ILE A 63 2.72 3.32 5.64
CA ILE A 63 2.16 2.02 6.06
C ILE A 63 3.29 0.98 6.12
N VAL A 64 4.01 0.95 7.24
CA VAL A 64 5.27 0.18 7.39
C VAL A 64 5.10 -1.32 7.19
N ASP A 65 4.01 -1.90 7.69
CA ASP A 65 3.72 -3.33 7.57
C ASP A 65 3.36 -3.73 6.13
N LEU A 66 2.60 -2.89 5.42
CA LEU A 66 2.32 -3.08 3.99
C LEU A 66 3.61 -3.01 3.17
N LYS A 67 4.47 -2.02 3.44
CA LYS A 67 5.76 -1.87 2.74
C LYS A 67 6.60 -3.14 2.85
N LYS A 68 6.80 -3.63 4.08
CA LYS A 68 7.56 -4.87 4.33
C LYS A 68 6.95 -6.08 3.64
N PHE A 69 5.63 -6.21 3.70
CA PHE A 69 4.93 -7.31 3.04
C PHE A 69 5.19 -7.33 1.53
N ILE A 70 5.11 -6.17 0.86
CA ILE A 70 5.35 -6.06 -0.58
C ILE A 70 6.83 -6.31 -0.92
N GLU A 71 7.77 -5.79 -0.13
CA GLU A 71 9.21 -6.07 -0.31
C GLU A 71 9.50 -7.58 -0.21
N GLU A 72 8.94 -8.27 0.78
CA GLU A 72 9.06 -9.72 0.93
C GLU A 72 8.47 -10.49 -0.26
N GLN A 73 7.29 -10.07 -0.74
CA GLN A 73 6.66 -10.66 -1.93
C GLN A 73 7.51 -10.46 -3.19
N MET A 74 8.06 -9.26 -3.39
CA MET A 74 8.94 -8.96 -4.52
C MET A 74 10.21 -9.82 -4.48
N ILE A 75 10.83 -9.99 -3.31
CA ILE A 75 11.99 -10.86 -3.12
C ILE A 75 11.63 -12.33 -3.42
N GLN A 76 10.47 -12.82 -2.96
CA GLN A 76 10.02 -14.18 -3.24
C GLN A 76 9.76 -14.44 -4.73
N GLN A 77 9.37 -13.41 -5.47
CA GLN A 77 9.11 -13.48 -6.91
C GLN A 77 10.32 -13.04 -7.76
N MET A 78 11.47 -12.72 -7.16
CA MET A 78 12.70 -12.40 -7.89
C MET A 78 13.19 -13.63 -8.66
N THR A 79 12.99 -13.61 -9.97
CA THR A 79 13.67 -14.49 -10.92
C THR A 79 14.97 -13.83 -11.40
N PRO A 80 15.97 -14.61 -11.87
CA PRO A 80 17.20 -14.06 -12.43
C PRO A 80 16.99 -13.07 -13.58
N GLU A 81 15.84 -13.13 -14.27
CA GLU A 81 15.46 -12.23 -15.37
C GLU A 81 15.06 -10.82 -14.89
N ASN A 82 14.71 -10.66 -13.60
CA ASN A 82 14.24 -9.40 -13.02
C ASN A 82 15.33 -8.66 -12.20
N VAL A 83 16.55 -9.20 -12.14
CA VAL A 83 17.70 -8.56 -11.48
C VAL A 83 18.49 -7.78 -12.53
N VAL A 84 18.31 -6.46 -12.56
CA VAL A 84 19.23 -5.59 -13.30
C VAL A 84 20.45 -5.35 -12.42
N ILE A 85 21.57 -5.99 -12.75
CA ILE A 85 22.90 -5.75 -12.16
C ILE A 85 23.56 -4.59 -12.90
#